data_AF-A0A7X8GF81-F1
#
_entry.id   AF-A0A7X8GF81-F1
#
_cell.length_a   1.000
_cell.length_b   1.000
_cell.length_c   1.000
_cell.angle_alpha   90.00
_cell.angle_beta   90.00
_cell.angle_gamma   90.00
#
_symmetry.space_group_name_H-M   'P 1'
#
loop_
_entity.id
_entity.type
_entity.pdbx_description
1 polymer ?
#
loop_
_entity_poly.entity_id
_entity_poly.type
_entity_poly.pdbx_seq_one_letter_code
_entity_poly.pdbx_strand_id
1 'polypeptide(L)'
;MKLQYRKTYIATIVYCICTLFVSKSFAQTVYYSMSQGYLNDLSTWSSSPSYSASSPTSFTANNQIFVICNNTNKTINGDWYVAGEGTKIIVGDGGECNFTIPAIYALITSASVVVDVADKGILTIENENIPNLGDLAIGNPEGNNSEKVGSTVVYAGSGSQSIQEAHYYNLIISGNRNASSKILLENKLIEVSGTFTPAAVNCDWSVSNSTFVFNGKWNQVIPAFNYYNLHTEVGATKTLGGNISVVNKLRIGAISSLDASSHTIELLGNGDVVTLIGTFIPATSTVKYTSTELVTVRAMDYYNLDISGGKRVLEPKNIIGVARTFTPSTHTTTYTGSTLNFNGNSKQNIPALSYYNLQISNNAGASIVNGAATVSNKLSLFSGVISTDNLNSLTVTNPSANAVTYGNSSSYIAGPLSRHMPAKLSSSFDRWVFPVGNSSNYYECVFSKVSTGTAIAVATVEYTAPYWKTQLSGVVSGVSVSVSLPNAPSSSSAIGWTESNGGALHAIGGTVDVDAKSI
;
A
#
# COMPACT_ATOMS: atom_id res chain seq x y z
N MET A 1 -19.89 -53.47 -15.79
CA MET A 1 -21.22 -53.08 -16.33
C MET A 1 -21.76 -51.72 -15.84
N LYS A 2 -21.20 -51.08 -14.79
CA LYS A 2 -21.63 -49.73 -14.32
C LYS A 2 -20.93 -48.52 -14.97
N LEU A 3 -19.90 -48.73 -15.81
CA LEU A 3 -19.19 -47.62 -16.49
C LEU A 3 -19.73 -47.28 -17.89
N GLN A 4 -20.48 -48.18 -18.55
CA GLN A 4 -21.02 -47.93 -19.89
C GLN A 4 -22.34 -47.14 -19.88
N TYR A 5 -23.13 -47.22 -18.80
CA TYR A 5 -24.38 -46.45 -18.69
C TYR A 5 -24.18 -44.96 -18.38
N ARG A 6 -23.08 -44.56 -17.71
CA ARG A 6 -22.82 -43.13 -17.41
C ARG A 6 -22.37 -42.31 -18.63
N LYS A 7 -21.75 -42.93 -19.64
CA LYS A 7 -21.34 -42.22 -20.86
C LYS A 7 -22.53 -41.88 -21.76
N THR A 8 -23.54 -42.74 -21.84
CA THR A 8 -24.72 -42.50 -22.67
C THR A 8 -25.63 -41.40 -22.08
N TYR A 9 -25.82 -41.34 -20.77
CA TYR A 9 -26.62 -40.27 -20.14
C TYR A 9 -25.94 -38.89 -20.19
N ILE A 10 -24.61 -38.82 -20.07
CA ILE A 10 -23.87 -37.56 -20.20
C ILE A 10 -23.84 -37.11 -21.67
N ALA A 11 -23.73 -38.03 -22.63
CA ALA A 11 -23.82 -37.69 -24.04
C ALA A 11 -25.21 -37.16 -24.44
N THR A 12 -26.30 -37.73 -23.91
CA THR A 12 -27.67 -37.25 -24.21
C THR A 12 -27.99 -35.92 -23.52
N ILE A 13 -27.45 -35.66 -22.31
CA ILE A 13 -27.61 -34.36 -21.63
C ILE A 13 -26.74 -33.28 -22.29
N VAL A 14 -25.52 -33.60 -22.73
CA VAL A 14 -24.68 -32.67 -23.50
C VAL A 14 -25.26 -32.40 -24.89
N TYR A 15 -25.86 -33.40 -25.54
CA TYR A 15 -26.55 -33.21 -26.82
C TYR A 15 -27.84 -32.36 -26.65
N CYS A 16 -28.63 -32.58 -25.60
CA CYS A 16 -29.80 -31.75 -25.30
C CYS A 16 -29.46 -30.32 -24.85
N ILE A 17 -28.35 -30.10 -24.13
CA ILE A 17 -27.88 -28.76 -23.75
C ILE A 17 -27.23 -28.02 -24.94
N CYS A 18 -26.54 -28.73 -25.83
CA CYS A 18 -26.03 -28.16 -27.10
C CYS A 18 -27.15 -27.83 -28.11
N THR A 19 -28.34 -28.43 -28.00
CA THR A 19 -29.51 -28.05 -28.82
C THR A 19 -30.48 -27.06 -28.14
N LEU A 20 -30.25 -26.69 -26.86
CA LEU A 20 -31.04 -25.66 -26.17
C LEU A 20 -30.35 -24.29 -26.08
N PHE A 21 -29.14 -24.17 -26.61
CA PHE A 21 -28.60 -22.90 -27.11
C PHE A 21 -28.45 -23.03 -28.62
N VAL A 22 -29.57 -23.09 -29.33
CA VAL A 22 -29.59 -22.46 -30.65
C VAL A 22 -29.37 -20.99 -30.36
N SER A 23 -28.12 -20.53 -30.37
CA SER A 23 -27.86 -19.15 -30.72
C SER A 23 -28.48 -19.02 -32.11
N LYS A 24 -29.71 -18.51 -32.16
CA LYS A 24 -30.22 -17.95 -33.39
C LYS A 24 -29.29 -16.79 -33.67
N SER A 25 -28.23 -17.06 -34.43
CA SER A 25 -27.49 -16.05 -35.16
C SER A 25 -28.49 -15.50 -36.18
N PHE A 26 -29.31 -14.55 -35.72
CA PHE A 26 -29.99 -13.67 -36.64
C PHE A 26 -28.90 -12.81 -37.28
N ALA A 27 -28.95 -12.66 -38.60
CA ALA A 27 -28.07 -11.75 -39.30
C ALA A 27 -28.26 -10.35 -38.72
N GLN A 28 -27.23 -9.82 -38.06
CA GLN A 28 -27.28 -8.46 -37.54
C GLN A 28 -27.17 -7.48 -38.70
N THR A 29 -28.02 -6.46 -38.72
CA THR A 29 -27.95 -5.40 -39.71
C THR A 29 -27.19 -4.22 -39.12
N VAL A 30 -26.08 -3.84 -39.77
CA VAL A 30 -25.22 -2.74 -39.31
C VAL A 30 -25.63 -1.46 -40.03
N TYR A 31 -25.79 -0.38 -39.26
CA TYR A 31 -26.08 0.96 -39.75
C TYR A 31 -24.98 1.91 -39.25
N TYR A 32 -24.44 2.71 -40.16
CA TYR A 32 -23.41 3.70 -39.91
C TYR A 32 -24.02 5.10 -39.91
N SER A 33 -23.69 5.92 -38.92
CA SER A 33 -24.11 7.31 -38.88
C SER A 33 -23.51 8.08 -40.07
N MET A 34 -24.31 8.86 -40.78
CA MET A 34 -23.84 9.75 -41.83
C MET A 34 -22.92 10.85 -41.27
N SER A 35 -22.21 11.57 -42.14
CA SER A 35 -21.30 12.66 -41.73
C SER A 35 -22.02 13.84 -41.06
N GLN A 36 -23.30 14.05 -41.37
CA GLN A 36 -24.14 15.14 -40.86
C GLN A 36 -25.48 14.62 -40.34
N GLY A 37 -26.16 15.44 -39.53
CA GLY A 37 -27.47 15.14 -38.95
C GLY A 37 -27.40 14.59 -37.52
N TYR A 38 -28.56 14.57 -36.86
CA TYR A 38 -28.70 14.09 -35.48
C TYR A 38 -28.92 12.57 -35.43
N LEU A 39 -28.38 11.92 -34.40
CA LEU A 39 -28.39 10.45 -34.32
C LEU A 39 -29.78 9.87 -34.05
N ASN A 40 -30.72 10.66 -33.52
CA ASN A 40 -32.10 10.27 -33.28
C ASN A 40 -33.00 10.37 -34.53
N ASP A 41 -32.46 10.70 -35.71
CA ASP A 41 -33.19 10.76 -36.97
C ASP A 41 -32.87 9.54 -37.84
N LEU A 42 -33.85 8.71 -38.22
CA LEU A 42 -33.59 7.49 -39.01
C LEU A 42 -32.89 7.77 -40.36
N SER A 43 -33.15 8.93 -40.97
CA SER A 43 -32.58 9.33 -42.26
C SER A 43 -31.08 9.67 -42.21
N THR A 44 -30.49 9.80 -41.01
CA THR A 44 -29.07 10.11 -40.83
C THR A 44 -28.21 8.85 -40.69
N TRP A 45 -28.76 7.68 -41.05
CA TRP A 45 -28.10 6.38 -40.97
C TRP A 45 -28.12 5.67 -42.32
N SER A 46 -27.09 4.87 -42.60
CA SER A 46 -26.99 4.05 -43.81
C SER A 46 -26.44 2.66 -43.51
N SER A 47 -26.97 1.64 -44.17
CA SER A 47 -26.45 0.25 -44.09
C SER A 47 -25.13 0.02 -44.83
N SER A 48 -24.52 1.08 -45.39
CA SER A 48 -23.19 1.05 -45.99
C SER A 48 -22.34 2.21 -45.46
N PRO A 49 -21.05 1.99 -45.17
CA PRO A 49 -20.10 3.06 -44.85
C PRO A 49 -19.96 4.11 -45.96
N SER A 50 -20.37 3.80 -47.20
CA SER A 50 -20.36 4.72 -48.35
C SER A 50 -21.60 5.63 -48.46
N TYR A 51 -22.52 5.57 -47.49
CA TYR A 51 -23.76 6.38 -47.40
C TYR A 51 -24.76 6.22 -48.54
N SER A 52 -24.60 5.20 -49.39
CA SER A 52 -25.43 4.97 -50.58
C SER A 52 -26.49 3.88 -50.40
N ALA A 53 -26.71 3.40 -49.17
CA ALA A 53 -27.61 2.29 -48.85
C ALA A 53 -28.78 2.73 -47.96
N SER A 54 -29.74 1.82 -47.73
CA SER A 54 -30.98 2.12 -47.02
C SER A 54 -30.76 2.48 -45.55
N SER A 55 -31.56 3.43 -45.07
CA SER A 55 -31.70 3.79 -43.67
C SER A 55 -32.43 2.71 -42.86
N PRO A 56 -32.21 2.65 -41.53
CA PRO A 56 -33.00 1.83 -40.63
C PRO A 56 -34.47 2.27 -40.67
N THR A 57 -35.38 1.32 -40.52
CA THR A 57 -36.82 1.58 -40.45
C THR A 57 -37.31 1.88 -39.03
N SER A 58 -36.50 1.56 -38.01
CA SER A 58 -36.76 1.80 -36.60
C SER A 58 -35.44 1.73 -35.80
N PHE A 59 -35.43 2.33 -34.61
CA PHE A 59 -34.41 2.14 -33.57
C PHE A 59 -34.76 1.04 -32.56
N THR A 60 -35.94 0.42 -32.69
CA THR A 60 -36.47 -0.56 -31.74
C THR A 60 -36.57 -1.98 -32.31
N ALA A 61 -36.09 -2.19 -33.55
CA ALA A 61 -36.11 -3.52 -34.14
C ALA A 61 -34.95 -4.36 -33.60
N ASN A 62 -35.14 -5.68 -33.57
CA ASN A 62 -34.12 -6.62 -33.10
C ASN A 62 -32.94 -6.70 -34.07
N ASN A 63 -31.78 -7.09 -33.55
CA ASN A 63 -30.57 -7.42 -34.31
C ASN A 63 -30.02 -6.25 -35.14
N GLN A 64 -30.09 -5.01 -34.63
CA GLN A 64 -29.50 -3.83 -35.27
C GLN A 64 -28.21 -3.40 -34.57
N ILE A 65 -27.14 -3.10 -35.32
CA ILE A 65 -25.95 -2.43 -34.78
C ILE A 65 -25.90 -1.01 -35.31
N PHE A 66 -25.85 -0.03 -34.42
CA PHE A 66 -25.71 1.38 -34.77
C PHE A 66 -24.27 1.85 -34.51
N VAL A 67 -23.46 1.99 -35.55
CA VAL A 67 -22.07 2.45 -35.48
C VAL A 67 -22.01 3.96 -35.70
N ILE A 68 -21.65 4.69 -34.67
CA ILE A 68 -21.41 6.14 -34.72
C ILE A 68 -19.96 6.35 -35.16
N CYS A 69 -19.77 7.01 -36.29
CA CYS A 69 -18.47 7.19 -36.96
C CYS A 69 -18.31 8.64 -37.49
N ASN A 70 -17.17 8.92 -38.15
CA ASN A 70 -16.85 10.15 -38.90
C ASN A 70 -16.36 11.39 -38.13
N ASN A 71 -15.36 11.27 -37.25
CA ASN A 71 -14.46 12.35 -36.75
C ASN A 71 -15.11 13.72 -36.45
N THR A 72 -16.36 13.76 -35.98
CA THR A 72 -17.13 14.99 -35.75
C THR A 72 -17.90 14.89 -34.44
N ASN A 73 -18.27 16.04 -33.85
CA ASN A 73 -19.07 16.10 -32.63
C ASN A 73 -20.51 15.64 -32.92
N LYS A 74 -20.75 14.33 -32.79
CA LYS A 74 -22.07 13.72 -32.96
C LYS A 74 -22.93 14.01 -31.73
N THR A 75 -24.22 14.26 -31.96
CA THR A 75 -25.18 14.55 -30.89
C THR A 75 -26.61 14.19 -31.31
N ILE A 76 -27.54 14.38 -30.38
CA ILE A 76 -28.98 14.22 -30.55
C ILE A 76 -29.70 15.56 -30.30
N ASN A 77 -30.82 15.80 -30.99
CA ASN A 77 -31.67 16.99 -30.81
C ASN A 77 -33.06 16.66 -30.24
N GLY A 78 -33.24 15.41 -29.82
CA GLY A 78 -34.42 14.87 -29.19
C GLY A 78 -34.06 13.60 -28.44
N ASP A 79 -34.93 13.14 -27.54
CA ASP A 79 -34.71 11.87 -26.85
C ASP A 79 -34.57 10.73 -27.86
N TRP A 80 -33.51 9.95 -27.72
CA TRP A 80 -33.21 8.83 -28.61
C TRP A 80 -33.55 7.52 -27.91
N TYR A 81 -34.66 6.89 -28.30
CA TYR A 81 -35.07 5.60 -27.76
C TYR A 81 -34.55 4.45 -28.63
N VAL A 82 -33.68 3.60 -28.07
CA VAL A 82 -33.09 2.44 -28.75
C VAL A 82 -33.44 1.16 -28.00
N ALA A 83 -34.03 0.20 -28.71
CA ALA A 83 -34.50 -1.06 -28.16
C ALA A 83 -34.31 -2.21 -29.15
N GLY A 84 -34.75 -3.41 -28.75
CA GLY A 84 -34.68 -4.61 -29.57
C GLY A 84 -33.65 -5.60 -29.04
N GLU A 85 -33.99 -6.88 -29.11
CA GLU A 85 -33.11 -7.97 -28.72
C GLU A 85 -31.92 -8.06 -29.70
N GLY A 86 -30.70 -8.20 -29.18
CA GLY A 86 -29.49 -8.27 -30.02
C GLY A 86 -29.11 -6.93 -30.68
N THR A 87 -29.73 -5.82 -30.26
CA THR A 87 -29.41 -4.46 -30.75
C THR A 87 -28.35 -3.79 -29.86
N LYS A 88 -27.41 -3.06 -30.45
CA LYS A 88 -26.40 -2.29 -29.72
C LYS A 88 -25.95 -1.03 -30.45
N ILE A 89 -25.34 -0.11 -29.71
CA ILE A 89 -24.70 1.11 -30.22
C ILE A 89 -23.19 0.95 -30.05
N ILE A 90 -22.41 1.33 -31.07
CA ILE A 90 -20.94 1.38 -31.00
C ILE A 90 -20.51 2.81 -31.29
N VAL A 91 -19.75 3.42 -30.38
CA VAL A 91 -19.12 4.73 -30.57
C VAL A 91 -17.71 4.53 -31.11
N GLY A 92 -17.48 4.94 -32.35
CA GLY A 92 -16.22 4.79 -33.07
C GLY A 92 -16.15 3.56 -33.97
N ASP A 93 -15.30 3.65 -34.99
CA ASP A 93 -15.03 2.62 -36.01
C ASP A 93 -13.53 2.28 -36.13
N GLY A 94 -12.74 2.66 -35.13
CA GLY A 94 -11.27 2.60 -35.12
C GLY A 94 -10.59 3.96 -35.36
N GLY A 95 -11.33 4.95 -35.86
CA GLY A 95 -10.95 6.36 -35.87
C GLY A 95 -11.44 7.13 -34.63
N GLU A 96 -10.97 8.37 -34.47
CA GLU A 96 -11.49 9.28 -33.45
C GLU A 96 -12.97 9.57 -33.71
N CYS A 97 -13.84 9.36 -32.73
CA CYS A 97 -15.26 9.71 -32.84
C CYS A 97 -15.74 10.24 -31.51
N ASN A 98 -16.37 11.42 -31.50
CA ASN A 98 -16.91 12.02 -30.29
C ASN A 98 -18.44 12.08 -30.34
N PHE A 99 -19.09 11.25 -29.54
CA PHE A 99 -20.54 11.29 -29.34
C PHE A 99 -20.86 11.95 -28.01
N THR A 100 -21.60 13.05 -28.05
CA THR A 100 -22.14 13.73 -26.88
C THR A 100 -23.64 13.44 -26.72
N ILE A 101 -24.02 12.92 -25.57
CA ILE A 101 -25.40 12.92 -25.07
C ILE A 101 -25.58 14.23 -24.30
N PRO A 102 -26.31 15.23 -24.84
CA PRO A 102 -26.41 16.55 -24.24
C PRO A 102 -27.25 16.53 -22.97
N ALA A 103 -27.10 17.55 -22.12
CA ALA A 103 -27.81 17.63 -20.83
C ALA A 103 -29.35 17.60 -20.96
N ILE A 104 -29.90 18.06 -22.10
CA ILE A 104 -31.34 18.26 -22.30
C ILE A 104 -32.07 17.10 -22.98
N TYR A 105 -31.34 16.19 -23.64
CA TYR A 105 -31.94 15.05 -24.35
C TYR A 105 -31.27 13.76 -23.90
N ALA A 106 -32.07 12.72 -23.65
CA ALA A 106 -31.58 11.46 -23.16
C ALA A 106 -31.40 10.44 -24.28
N LEU A 107 -30.32 9.64 -24.20
CA LEU A 107 -30.27 8.34 -24.86
C LEU A 107 -30.91 7.30 -23.93
N ILE A 108 -32.05 6.76 -24.32
CA ILE A 108 -32.82 5.81 -23.53
C ILE A 108 -32.67 4.43 -24.18
N THR A 109 -31.97 3.54 -23.48
CA THR A 109 -31.75 2.15 -23.93
C THR A 109 -32.66 1.18 -23.20
N SER A 110 -33.22 0.20 -23.90
CA SER A 110 -33.82 -0.96 -23.23
C SER A 110 -32.75 -1.76 -22.47
N ALA A 111 -33.15 -2.58 -21.50
CA ALA A 111 -32.21 -3.30 -20.63
C ALA A 111 -31.18 -4.20 -21.36
N SER A 112 -31.49 -4.65 -22.59
CA SER A 112 -30.58 -5.47 -23.41
C SER A 112 -29.69 -4.68 -24.36
N VAL A 113 -29.94 -3.37 -24.55
CA VAL A 113 -29.17 -2.52 -25.46
C VAL A 113 -28.06 -1.84 -24.67
N VAL A 114 -26.84 -1.96 -25.18
CA VAL A 114 -25.63 -1.37 -24.60
C VAL A 114 -24.98 -0.38 -25.55
N VAL A 115 -24.17 0.50 -24.99
CA VAL A 115 -23.28 1.43 -25.70
C VAL A 115 -21.84 0.95 -25.53
N ASP A 116 -21.31 0.34 -26.58
CA ASP A 116 -19.90 0.02 -26.70
C ASP A 116 -19.13 1.28 -27.11
N VAL A 117 -17.86 1.39 -26.70
CA VAL A 117 -16.98 2.48 -27.14
C VAL A 117 -15.69 1.87 -27.66
N ALA A 118 -15.46 2.00 -28.97
CA ALA A 118 -14.29 1.45 -29.65
C ALA A 118 -13.00 2.23 -29.29
N ASP A 119 -11.84 1.70 -29.71
CA ASP A 119 -10.57 2.40 -29.60
C ASP A 119 -10.66 3.79 -30.27
N LYS A 120 -10.10 4.83 -29.62
CA LYS A 120 -10.21 6.25 -30.02
C LYS A 120 -11.63 6.83 -29.98
N GLY A 121 -12.65 6.02 -29.68
CA GLY A 121 -14.01 6.49 -29.43
C GLY A 121 -14.11 7.27 -28.12
N ILE A 122 -14.91 8.33 -28.14
CA ILE A 122 -15.22 9.20 -27.01
C ILE A 122 -16.74 9.26 -26.84
N LEU A 123 -17.22 8.78 -25.69
CA LEU A 123 -18.60 8.94 -25.26
C LEU A 123 -18.66 10.01 -24.17
N THR A 124 -19.27 11.16 -24.47
CA THR A 124 -19.52 12.24 -23.53
C THR A 124 -20.97 12.22 -23.08
N ILE A 125 -21.20 12.18 -21.77
CA ILE A 125 -22.52 12.08 -21.15
C ILE A 125 -22.72 13.31 -20.27
N GLU A 126 -23.53 14.25 -20.73
CA GLU A 126 -23.93 15.44 -19.95
C GLU A 126 -25.28 15.24 -19.26
N ASN A 127 -26.10 14.30 -19.76
CA ASN A 127 -27.40 13.98 -19.20
C ASN A 127 -27.29 13.25 -17.84
N GLU A 128 -28.33 13.37 -17.01
CA GLU A 128 -28.46 12.59 -15.77
C GLU A 128 -28.85 11.13 -16.03
N ASN A 129 -29.55 10.87 -17.15
CA ASN A 129 -29.83 9.52 -17.61
C ASN A 129 -28.59 8.91 -18.27
N ILE A 130 -27.98 7.95 -17.58
CA ILE A 130 -26.77 7.26 -18.03
C ILE A 130 -27.19 6.01 -18.83
N PRO A 131 -26.80 5.87 -20.11
CA PRO A 131 -27.10 4.66 -20.88
C PRO A 131 -26.37 3.44 -20.30
N ASN A 132 -26.86 2.24 -20.61
CA ASN A 132 -26.14 1.02 -20.28
C ASN A 132 -24.83 0.97 -21.07
N LEU A 133 -23.70 0.90 -20.38
CA LEU A 133 -22.41 0.72 -21.02
C LEU A 133 -22.20 -0.75 -21.37
N GLY A 134 -21.58 -0.99 -22.53
CA GLY A 134 -21.19 -2.32 -22.99
C GLY A 134 -19.67 -2.48 -22.95
N ASP A 135 -19.11 -2.98 -24.04
CA ASP A 135 -17.68 -3.17 -24.18
C ASP A 135 -16.98 -1.82 -24.41
N LEU A 136 -16.14 -1.44 -23.46
CA LEU A 136 -15.29 -0.25 -23.57
C LEU A 136 -13.90 -0.71 -23.95
N ALA A 137 -13.37 -0.25 -25.08
CA ALA A 137 -12.09 -0.70 -25.57
C ALA A 137 -10.97 -0.31 -24.59
N ILE A 138 -10.27 -1.31 -24.06
CA ILE A 138 -9.22 -1.18 -23.03
C ILE A 138 -7.82 -0.99 -23.58
N GLY A 139 -7.71 -0.81 -24.90
CA GLY A 139 -6.46 -0.62 -25.61
C GLY A 139 -5.61 -1.87 -25.71
N ASN A 140 -5.34 -2.30 -26.94
CA ASN A 140 -4.33 -3.30 -27.22
C ASN A 140 -3.00 -2.62 -27.61
N PRO A 141 -1.84 -3.12 -27.14
CA PRO A 141 -0.57 -2.64 -27.66
C PRO A 141 -0.40 -3.09 -29.11
N GLU A 142 -0.56 -2.18 -30.06
CA GLU A 142 0.11 -2.33 -31.34
C GLU A 142 1.59 -1.96 -31.15
N GLY A 143 2.42 -2.95 -30.81
CA GLY A 143 3.89 -2.84 -30.82
C GLY A 143 4.51 -1.97 -29.73
N ASN A 144 5.62 -2.44 -29.15
CA ASN A 144 6.55 -1.73 -28.25
C ASN A 144 6.01 -0.46 -27.56
N ASN A 145 5.07 -0.61 -26.62
CA ASN A 145 4.69 0.38 -25.60
C ASN A 145 4.39 1.82 -26.05
N SER A 146 4.13 2.11 -27.33
CA SER A 146 4.21 3.49 -27.82
C SER A 146 2.85 4.14 -28.12
N GLU A 147 1.80 3.41 -28.48
CA GLU A 147 0.46 4.00 -28.63
C GLU A 147 -0.50 3.48 -27.54
N LYS A 148 -0.75 4.35 -26.56
CA LYS A 148 -1.73 4.18 -25.48
C LYS A 148 -3.12 4.51 -26.02
N VAL A 149 -3.65 3.67 -26.88
CA VAL A 149 -4.96 3.90 -27.50
C VAL A 149 -6.00 3.09 -26.77
N GLY A 150 -7.10 3.70 -26.39
CA GLY A 150 -8.29 3.01 -25.91
C GLY A 150 -9.47 3.97 -25.94
N SER A 151 -10.63 3.50 -25.48
CA SER A 151 -11.84 4.32 -25.36
C SER A 151 -11.70 5.45 -24.33
N THR A 152 -12.55 6.47 -24.46
CA THR A 152 -12.74 7.50 -23.44
C THR A 152 -14.21 7.64 -23.12
N VAL A 153 -14.56 7.55 -21.83
CA VAL A 153 -15.90 7.87 -21.33
C VAL A 153 -15.80 9.10 -20.45
N VAL A 154 -16.64 10.10 -20.74
CA VAL A 154 -16.67 11.39 -20.05
C VAL A 154 -18.04 11.59 -19.40
N TYR A 155 -18.08 11.66 -18.08
CA TYR A 155 -19.23 12.10 -17.31
C TYR A 155 -19.12 13.61 -17.06
N ALA A 156 -19.77 14.41 -17.92
CA ALA A 156 -19.64 15.87 -17.97
C ALA A 156 -20.91 16.63 -17.53
N GLY A 157 -21.87 15.95 -16.91
CA GLY A 157 -23.14 16.56 -16.53
C GLY A 157 -23.02 17.62 -15.44
N SER A 158 -23.88 18.63 -15.49
CA SER A 158 -24.05 19.63 -14.43
C SER A 158 -24.89 19.11 -13.25
N GLY A 159 -25.68 18.06 -13.52
CA GLY A 159 -26.56 17.36 -12.58
C GLY A 159 -25.91 16.18 -11.86
N SER A 160 -26.74 15.37 -11.20
CA SER A 160 -26.27 14.13 -10.56
C SER A 160 -25.98 13.07 -11.62
N GLN A 161 -24.89 12.30 -11.44
CA GLN A 161 -24.58 11.18 -12.33
C GLN A 161 -24.11 9.97 -11.53
N SER A 162 -24.61 8.79 -11.93
CA SER A 162 -24.15 7.51 -11.39
C SER A 162 -23.08 6.93 -12.30
N ILE A 163 -21.88 6.74 -11.76
CA ILE A 163 -20.79 6.10 -12.50
C ILE A 163 -21.12 4.61 -12.57
N GLN A 164 -21.10 4.07 -13.78
CA GLN A 164 -21.45 2.66 -14.00
C GLN A 164 -20.29 1.76 -13.57
N GLU A 165 -20.64 0.52 -13.23
CA GLU A 165 -19.64 -0.54 -13.13
C GLU A 165 -19.22 -0.91 -14.55
N ALA A 166 -17.94 -0.71 -14.85
CA ALA A 166 -17.37 -1.01 -16.15
C ALA A 166 -15.83 -1.06 -16.05
N HIS A 167 -15.22 -1.61 -17.11
CA HIS A 167 -13.79 -1.57 -17.32
C HIS A 167 -13.44 -0.43 -18.28
N TYR A 168 -13.14 0.74 -17.72
CA TYR A 168 -12.77 1.92 -18.47
C TYR A 168 -11.31 1.84 -18.95
N TYR A 169 -11.03 2.37 -20.14
CA TYR A 169 -9.67 2.79 -20.46
C TYR A 169 -9.40 4.17 -19.88
N ASN A 170 -9.98 5.22 -20.48
CA ASN A 170 -9.98 6.55 -19.90
C ASN A 170 -11.36 6.86 -19.31
N LEU A 171 -11.38 7.19 -18.01
CA LEU A 171 -12.56 7.67 -17.30
C LEU A 171 -12.33 9.12 -16.88
N ILE A 172 -13.13 10.02 -17.45
CA ILE A 172 -13.12 11.44 -17.08
C ILE A 172 -14.44 11.75 -16.39
N ILE A 173 -14.37 12.36 -15.22
CA ILE A 173 -15.53 12.88 -14.51
C ILE A 173 -15.28 14.37 -14.33
N SER A 174 -16.06 15.20 -15.01
CA SER A 174 -15.81 16.64 -15.11
C SER A 174 -17.10 17.44 -14.92
N GLY A 175 -17.03 18.73 -15.23
CA GLY A 175 -18.13 19.67 -15.12
C GLY A 175 -18.11 20.45 -13.80
N ASN A 176 -18.52 21.72 -13.90
CA ASN A 176 -18.94 22.48 -12.73
C ASN A 176 -20.38 22.09 -12.41
N ARG A 177 -20.57 21.42 -11.27
CA ARG A 177 -21.87 20.89 -10.87
C ARG A 177 -22.54 21.82 -9.86
N ASN A 178 -23.74 21.44 -9.41
CA ASN A 178 -24.40 22.11 -8.28
C ASN A 178 -24.05 21.40 -6.98
N ALA A 179 -23.92 22.13 -5.86
CA ALA A 179 -23.46 21.54 -4.58
C ALA A 179 -24.32 20.35 -4.08
N SER A 180 -25.58 20.28 -4.49
CA SER A 180 -26.50 19.17 -4.18
C SER A 180 -26.40 17.98 -5.15
N SER A 181 -25.69 18.14 -6.27
CA SER A 181 -25.48 17.11 -7.28
C SER A 181 -24.53 16.05 -6.77
N LYS A 182 -24.94 14.79 -6.90
CA LYS A 182 -24.16 13.65 -6.47
C LYS A 182 -23.44 13.00 -7.63
N ILE A 183 -22.19 12.63 -7.40
CA ILE A 183 -21.48 11.67 -8.22
C ILE A 183 -21.46 10.36 -7.43
N LEU A 184 -22.28 9.41 -7.88
CA LEU A 184 -22.51 8.14 -7.17
C LEU A 184 -21.56 7.08 -7.71
N LEU A 185 -20.67 6.55 -6.87
CA LEU A 185 -19.82 5.40 -7.19
C LEU A 185 -20.24 4.15 -6.40
N GLU A 186 -21.41 4.18 -5.76
CA GLU A 186 -21.73 3.26 -4.68
C GLU A 186 -21.95 1.81 -5.13
N ASN A 187 -21.32 0.87 -4.40
CA ASN A 187 -21.40 -0.57 -4.67
C ASN A 187 -21.01 -0.93 -6.13
N LYS A 188 -19.99 -0.25 -6.67
CA LYS A 188 -19.48 -0.47 -8.03
C LYS A 188 -18.07 -1.03 -8.03
N LEU A 189 -17.80 -1.95 -8.95
CA LEU A 189 -16.44 -2.25 -9.42
C LEU A 189 -16.12 -1.28 -10.57
N ILE A 190 -15.12 -0.42 -10.38
CA ILE A 190 -14.68 0.54 -11.40
C ILE A 190 -13.23 0.22 -11.72
N GLU A 191 -13.00 -0.32 -12.90
CA GLU A 191 -11.65 -0.64 -13.36
C GLU A 191 -11.17 0.39 -14.36
N VAL A 192 -9.91 0.81 -14.25
CA VAL A 192 -9.29 1.80 -15.12
C VAL A 192 -7.92 1.30 -15.59
N SER A 193 -7.79 1.07 -16.90
CA SER A 193 -6.52 0.64 -17.52
C SER A 193 -5.69 1.78 -18.11
N GLY A 194 -6.32 2.90 -18.44
CA GLY A 194 -5.70 4.13 -18.93
C GLY A 194 -5.67 5.21 -17.84
N THR A 195 -6.36 6.31 -18.06
CA THR A 195 -6.36 7.47 -17.15
C THR A 195 -7.67 7.61 -16.39
N PHE A 196 -7.59 7.86 -15.08
CA PHE A 196 -8.72 8.38 -14.30
C PHE A 196 -8.54 9.88 -14.08
N THR A 197 -9.55 10.68 -14.38
CA THR A 197 -9.54 12.14 -14.20
C THR A 197 -10.77 12.60 -13.40
N PRO A 198 -10.69 12.64 -12.06
CA PRO A 198 -11.74 13.20 -11.20
C PRO A 198 -11.63 14.73 -11.13
N ALA A 199 -12.12 15.43 -12.15
CA ALA A 199 -12.03 16.88 -12.30
C ALA A 199 -13.34 17.64 -12.02
N ALA A 200 -14.44 16.95 -11.70
CA ALA A 200 -15.70 17.59 -11.36
C ALA A 200 -15.57 18.42 -10.08
N VAL A 201 -16.18 19.60 -10.08
CA VAL A 201 -16.18 20.54 -8.96
C VAL A 201 -17.61 20.87 -8.52
N ASN A 202 -17.76 21.42 -7.31
CA ASN A 202 -19.06 21.78 -6.72
C ASN A 202 -20.05 20.62 -6.73
N CYS A 203 -19.63 19.43 -6.32
CA CYS A 203 -20.45 18.24 -6.21
C CYS A 203 -20.16 17.48 -4.91
N ASP A 204 -21.08 16.60 -4.55
CA ASP A 204 -20.90 15.60 -3.50
C ASP A 204 -20.41 14.28 -4.12
N TRP A 205 -19.21 13.84 -3.71
CA TRP A 205 -18.65 12.56 -4.12
C TRP A 205 -19.11 11.47 -3.17
N SER A 206 -20.13 10.71 -3.56
CA SER A 206 -20.65 9.59 -2.77
C SER A 206 -19.86 8.31 -3.07
N VAL A 207 -18.74 8.18 -2.37
CA VAL A 207 -17.80 7.04 -2.48
C VAL A 207 -18.04 6.04 -1.35
N SER A 208 -19.12 5.26 -1.43
CA SER A 208 -19.42 4.21 -0.44
C SER A 208 -19.47 2.82 -1.09
N ASN A 209 -18.75 1.84 -0.53
CA ASN A 209 -18.69 0.46 -1.04
C ASN A 209 -18.14 0.29 -2.48
N SER A 210 -17.53 1.33 -3.06
CA SER A 210 -16.90 1.24 -4.37
C SER A 210 -15.55 0.55 -4.31
N THR A 211 -15.18 -0.18 -5.36
CA THR A 211 -13.83 -0.70 -5.54
C THR A 211 -13.23 -0.15 -6.81
N PHE A 212 -12.23 0.71 -6.64
CA PHE A 212 -11.50 1.31 -7.75
C PHE A 212 -10.24 0.51 -8.03
N VAL A 213 -10.11 -0.04 -9.24
CA VAL A 213 -8.98 -0.89 -9.63
C VAL A 213 -8.18 -0.19 -10.73
N PHE A 214 -6.93 0.16 -10.41
CA PHE A 214 -5.97 0.62 -11.40
C PHE A 214 -5.24 -0.59 -11.99
N ASN A 215 -5.69 -1.04 -13.17
CA ASN A 215 -5.31 -2.32 -13.77
C ASN A 215 -4.51 -2.21 -15.09
N GLY A 216 -4.00 -1.02 -15.42
CA GLY A 216 -3.23 -0.82 -16.66
C GLY A 216 -1.96 -1.67 -16.73
N LYS A 217 -1.63 -2.27 -17.87
CA LYS A 217 -0.37 -3.05 -18.02
C LYS A 217 0.90 -2.19 -17.87
N TRP A 218 0.77 -0.88 -18.05
CA TRP A 218 1.84 0.12 -18.09
C TRP A 218 1.93 0.89 -16.78
N ASN A 219 2.91 1.80 -16.73
CA ASN A 219 2.95 2.82 -15.70
C ASN A 219 1.68 3.66 -15.76
N GLN A 220 1.04 3.84 -14.61
CA GLN A 220 -0.23 4.53 -14.47
C GLN A 220 -0.17 5.51 -13.31
N VAL A 221 -0.83 6.66 -13.47
CA VAL A 221 -0.94 7.64 -12.39
C VAL A 221 -2.26 7.43 -11.67
N ILE A 222 -2.20 7.30 -10.35
CA ILE A 222 -3.38 7.32 -9.47
C ILE A 222 -3.59 8.79 -9.06
N PRO A 223 -4.66 9.46 -9.50
CA PRO A 223 -4.90 10.85 -9.16
C PRO A 223 -5.26 11.02 -7.68
N ALA A 224 -5.09 12.24 -7.17
CA ALA A 224 -5.59 12.63 -5.86
C ALA A 224 -7.11 12.41 -5.80
N PHE A 225 -7.57 11.57 -4.89
CA PHE A 225 -8.98 11.23 -4.74
C PHE A 225 -9.22 10.48 -3.42
N ASN A 226 -10.48 10.48 -2.98
CA ASN A 226 -10.94 9.70 -1.83
C ASN A 226 -11.53 8.39 -2.36
N TYR A 227 -10.83 7.28 -2.17
CA TYR A 227 -11.27 5.97 -2.62
C TYR A 227 -11.96 5.23 -1.48
N TYR A 228 -13.02 4.48 -1.77
CA TYR A 228 -13.59 3.58 -0.76
C TYR A 228 -12.70 2.35 -0.58
N ASN A 229 -12.60 1.50 -1.61
CA ASN A 229 -11.50 0.56 -1.78
C ASN A 229 -10.61 1.01 -2.95
N LEU A 230 -9.30 0.91 -2.77
CA LEU A 230 -8.31 1.16 -3.83
C LEU A 230 -7.49 -0.10 -4.05
N HIS A 231 -7.53 -0.62 -5.27
CA HIS A 231 -6.75 -1.78 -5.70
C HIS A 231 -5.77 -1.36 -6.80
N THR A 232 -4.54 -1.85 -6.70
CA THR A 232 -3.58 -1.84 -7.81
C THR A 232 -3.39 -3.28 -8.24
N GLU A 233 -3.68 -3.59 -9.50
CA GLU A 233 -3.62 -4.96 -10.01
C GLU A 233 -2.90 -4.93 -11.35
N VAL A 234 -2.08 -5.94 -11.67
CA VAL A 234 -1.47 -6.15 -12.98
C VAL A 234 -0.57 -4.99 -13.49
N GLY A 235 0.56 -5.35 -14.09
CA GLY A 235 1.37 -4.42 -14.87
C GLY A 235 2.47 -3.71 -14.08
N ALA A 236 2.94 -2.59 -14.62
CA ALA A 236 4.09 -1.87 -14.09
C ALA A 236 3.71 -0.96 -12.88
N THR A 237 4.46 0.11 -12.67
CA THR A 237 4.33 0.97 -11.49
C THR A 237 3.06 1.83 -11.53
N LYS A 238 2.30 1.82 -10.45
CA LYS A 238 1.19 2.73 -10.17
C LYS A 238 1.72 3.85 -9.28
N THR A 239 1.88 5.04 -9.81
CA THR A 239 2.45 6.17 -9.07
C THR A 239 1.35 7.10 -8.60
N LEU A 240 1.36 7.50 -7.33
CA LEU A 240 0.45 8.52 -6.83
C LEU A 240 0.79 9.88 -7.47
N GLY A 241 -0.19 10.49 -8.13
CA GLY A 241 -0.13 11.85 -8.66
C GLY A 241 -0.52 12.94 -7.66
N GLY A 242 -0.94 12.55 -6.45
CA GLY A 242 -1.36 13.45 -5.38
C GLY A 242 -1.71 12.70 -4.10
N ASN A 243 -2.12 13.42 -3.06
CA ASN A 243 -2.57 12.81 -1.80
C ASN A 243 -3.85 12.01 -2.03
N ILE A 244 -3.95 10.85 -1.39
CA ILE A 244 -5.15 10.01 -1.45
C ILE A 244 -5.64 9.67 -0.04
N SER A 245 -6.93 9.36 0.05
CA SER A 245 -7.48 8.66 1.21
C SER A 245 -8.12 7.35 0.78
N VAL A 246 -8.07 6.35 1.66
CA VAL A 246 -8.69 5.04 1.45
C VAL A 246 -9.58 4.71 2.66
N VAL A 247 -10.88 4.68 2.42
CA VAL A 247 -11.89 4.59 3.49
C VAL A 247 -11.98 3.19 4.08
N ASN A 248 -11.82 2.14 3.27
CA ASN A 248 -12.00 0.76 3.71
C ASN A 248 -10.74 -0.10 3.50
N LYS A 249 -10.40 -0.45 2.26
CA LYS A 249 -9.26 -1.34 1.98
C LYS A 249 -8.34 -0.80 0.88
N LEU A 250 -7.04 -0.78 1.19
CA LEU A 250 -5.97 -0.61 0.21
C LEU A 250 -5.40 -1.98 -0.13
N ARG A 251 -5.42 -2.33 -1.41
CA ARG A 251 -4.83 -3.57 -1.93
C ARG A 251 -3.72 -3.25 -2.92
N ILE A 252 -2.55 -3.81 -2.64
CA ILE A 252 -1.42 -3.84 -3.56
C ILE A 252 -1.32 -5.27 -4.10
N GLY A 253 -1.88 -5.49 -5.28
CA GLY A 253 -2.07 -6.79 -5.91
C GLY A 253 -0.77 -7.44 -6.40
N ALA A 254 -0.87 -8.69 -6.81
CA ALA A 254 0.29 -9.40 -7.35
C ALA A 254 0.74 -8.76 -8.67
N ILE A 255 2.06 -8.72 -8.92
CA ILE A 255 2.61 -8.18 -10.18
C ILE A 255 2.20 -6.71 -10.40
N SER A 256 2.14 -5.92 -9.32
CA SER A 256 2.02 -4.47 -9.39
C SER A 256 2.92 -3.83 -8.32
N SER A 257 3.39 -2.62 -8.61
CA SER A 257 4.13 -1.78 -7.66
C SER A 257 3.34 -0.51 -7.38
N LEU A 258 3.03 -0.20 -6.13
CA LEU A 258 2.48 1.09 -5.74
C LEU A 258 3.62 2.03 -5.30
N ASP A 259 3.89 3.04 -6.10
CA ASP A 259 4.83 4.12 -5.78
C ASP A 259 4.10 5.32 -5.18
N ALA A 260 4.33 5.54 -3.89
CA ALA A 260 3.70 6.62 -3.15
C ALA A 260 4.33 8.00 -3.43
N SER A 261 5.47 8.07 -4.12
CA SER A 261 6.19 9.31 -4.44
C SER A 261 6.40 10.16 -3.17
N SER A 262 6.04 11.44 -3.19
CA SER A 262 6.09 12.34 -2.03
C SER A 262 4.73 12.57 -1.36
N HIS A 263 3.73 11.74 -1.66
CA HIS A 263 2.34 12.00 -1.29
C HIS A 263 1.93 11.35 0.03
N THR A 264 0.81 11.79 0.57
CA THR A 264 0.19 11.18 1.75
C THR A 264 -0.84 10.12 1.32
N ILE A 265 -0.77 8.95 1.95
CA ILE A 265 -1.83 7.94 1.95
C ILE A 265 -2.49 7.96 3.32
N GLU A 266 -3.74 8.42 3.39
CA GLU A 266 -4.54 8.35 4.61
C GLU A 266 -5.44 7.10 4.60
N LEU A 267 -5.29 6.26 5.63
CA LEU A 267 -6.02 5.02 5.80
C LEU A 267 -7.05 5.17 6.93
N LEU A 268 -8.33 5.20 6.57
CA LEU A 268 -9.44 5.45 7.51
C LEU A 268 -10.16 4.16 7.96
N GLY A 269 -9.92 3.05 7.27
CA GLY A 269 -10.56 1.76 7.55
C GLY A 269 -10.17 1.15 8.89
N ASN A 270 -10.87 0.09 9.28
CA ASN A 270 -10.58 -0.69 10.49
C ASN A 270 -10.05 -2.11 10.17
N GLY A 271 -9.55 -2.80 11.20
CA GLY A 271 -9.00 -4.14 11.10
C GLY A 271 -7.77 -4.20 10.19
N ASP A 272 -7.74 -5.15 9.25
CA ASP A 272 -6.69 -5.26 8.24
C ASP A 272 -6.96 -4.33 7.05
N VAL A 273 -6.47 -3.09 7.11
CA VAL A 273 -6.76 -2.06 6.09
C VAL A 273 -5.92 -2.23 4.82
N VAL A 274 -4.67 -2.70 4.97
CA VAL A 274 -3.76 -2.91 3.85
C VAL A 274 -3.60 -4.40 3.58
N THR A 275 -3.82 -4.81 2.34
CA THR A 275 -3.43 -6.13 1.82
C THR A 275 -2.25 -5.94 0.88
N LEU A 276 -1.07 -6.41 1.29
CA LEU A 276 0.17 -6.31 0.52
C LEU A 276 0.52 -7.67 -0.11
N ILE A 277 0.44 -7.76 -1.43
CA ILE A 277 0.88 -8.93 -2.23
C ILE A 277 1.95 -8.54 -3.25
N GLY A 278 1.84 -7.34 -3.84
CA GLY A 278 2.85 -6.75 -4.70
C GLY A 278 3.93 -5.99 -3.95
N THR A 279 4.48 -4.96 -4.59
CA THR A 279 5.54 -4.12 -4.02
C THR A 279 5.01 -2.75 -3.62
N PHE A 280 5.33 -2.31 -2.41
CA PHE A 280 5.12 -0.93 -2.00
C PHE A 280 6.45 -0.18 -2.08
N ILE A 281 6.47 0.96 -2.78
CA ILE A 281 7.63 1.85 -2.89
C ILE A 281 7.30 3.13 -2.10
N PRO A 282 7.84 3.30 -0.89
CA PRO A 282 7.49 4.42 -0.03
C PRO A 282 8.06 5.77 -0.49
N ALA A 283 9.16 5.79 -1.27
CA ALA A 283 9.84 7.01 -1.71
C ALA A 283 9.99 8.03 -0.56
N THR A 284 9.40 9.23 -0.65
CA THR A 284 9.38 10.23 0.43
C THR A 284 8.00 10.46 1.05
N SER A 285 7.09 9.51 0.85
CA SER A 285 5.67 9.59 1.24
C SER A 285 5.42 9.60 2.74
N THR A 286 4.16 9.82 3.10
CA THR A 286 3.64 9.61 4.45
C THR A 286 2.46 8.66 4.41
N VAL A 287 2.49 7.58 5.19
CA VAL A 287 1.32 6.71 5.39
C VAL A 287 0.75 6.97 6.77
N LYS A 288 -0.54 7.33 6.83
CA LYS A 288 -1.26 7.62 8.07
C LYS A 288 -2.35 6.59 8.31
N TYR A 289 -2.34 5.97 9.48
CA TYR A 289 -3.45 5.17 9.99
C TYR A 289 -4.29 6.05 10.92
N THR A 290 -5.37 6.64 10.43
CA THR A 290 -6.14 7.68 11.14
C THR A 290 -7.45 7.20 11.76
N SER A 291 -7.89 5.97 11.43
CA SER A 291 -9.09 5.38 12.04
C SER A 291 -9.10 5.45 13.56
N THR A 292 -10.24 5.81 14.16
CA THR A 292 -10.44 5.81 15.62
C THR A 292 -10.64 4.41 16.18
N GLU A 293 -10.94 3.45 15.32
CA GLU A 293 -11.12 2.04 15.67
C GLU A 293 -9.79 1.28 15.74
N LEU A 294 -9.86 -0.01 16.10
CA LEU A 294 -8.72 -0.91 16.09
C LEU A 294 -8.23 -1.18 14.65
N VAL A 295 -6.93 -0.97 14.41
CA VAL A 295 -6.29 -1.22 13.11
C VAL A 295 -5.00 -2.03 13.25
N THR A 296 -4.79 -2.97 12.34
CA THR A 296 -3.49 -3.63 12.14
C THR A 296 -2.61 -2.77 11.23
N VAL A 297 -1.45 -2.35 11.74
CA VAL A 297 -0.40 -1.68 10.97
C VAL A 297 0.39 -2.74 10.22
N ARG A 298 0.37 -2.67 8.89
CA ARG A 298 0.97 -3.68 8.00
C ARG A 298 2.50 -3.66 8.10
N ALA A 299 3.12 -4.83 8.07
CA ALA A 299 4.57 -4.96 7.97
C ALA A 299 5.02 -4.70 6.52
N MET A 300 5.65 -3.54 6.32
CA MET A 300 6.30 -3.12 5.08
C MET A 300 7.25 -1.94 5.38
N ASP A 301 7.97 -1.47 4.36
CA ASP A 301 8.79 -0.27 4.49
C ASP A 301 7.95 1.00 4.33
N TYR A 302 8.20 1.97 5.21
CA TYR A 302 7.60 3.29 5.22
C TYR A 302 8.69 4.35 5.18
N TYR A 303 8.41 5.49 4.56
CA TYR A 303 9.26 6.67 4.72
C TYR A 303 8.88 7.45 5.97
N ASN A 304 7.67 8.01 6.01
CA ASN A 304 7.04 8.45 7.25
C ASN A 304 5.84 7.55 7.59
N LEU A 305 5.80 7.04 8.81
CA LEU A 305 4.71 6.22 9.34
C LEU A 305 4.04 6.97 10.49
N ASP A 306 2.75 7.25 10.33
CA ASP A 306 1.92 7.86 11.36
C ASP A 306 0.82 6.88 11.77
N ILE A 307 0.84 6.46 13.03
CA ILE A 307 -0.17 5.56 13.60
C ILE A 307 -0.99 6.24 14.69
N SER A 308 -1.01 7.58 14.72
CA SER A 308 -1.55 8.42 15.79
C SER A 308 -3.07 8.34 16.04
N GLY A 309 -3.84 7.65 15.19
CA GLY A 309 -5.28 7.45 15.45
C GLY A 309 -5.56 6.51 16.64
N GLY A 310 -6.65 5.76 16.59
CA GLY A 310 -7.13 4.88 17.66
C GLY A 310 -6.21 3.71 18.04
N LYS A 311 -6.80 2.64 18.57
CA LYS A 311 -6.04 1.46 19.02
C LYS A 311 -5.27 0.81 17.86
N ARG A 312 -4.06 0.31 18.11
CA ARG A 312 -3.20 -0.29 17.07
C ARG A 312 -2.71 -1.68 17.43
N VAL A 313 -2.53 -2.52 16.43
CA VAL A 313 -1.73 -3.74 16.49
C VAL A 313 -0.66 -3.61 15.43
N LEU A 314 0.62 -3.63 15.81
CA LEU A 314 1.66 -3.78 14.81
C LEU A 314 1.65 -5.23 14.34
N GLU A 315 1.65 -5.46 13.02
CA GLU A 315 1.55 -6.81 12.48
C GLU A 315 2.62 -7.73 13.09
N PRO A 316 2.22 -8.86 13.67
CA PRO A 316 3.15 -9.81 14.20
C PRO A 316 3.83 -10.56 13.07
N LYS A 317 5.14 -10.79 13.20
CA LYS A 317 5.99 -11.42 12.18
C LYS A 317 6.18 -10.48 10.97
N ASN A 318 7.37 -10.49 10.38
CA ASN A 318 7.88 -9.50 9.42
C ASN A 318 8.31 -8.15 10.06
N ILE A 319 8.84 -7.27 9.22
CA ILE A 319 9.51 -6.02 9.60
C ILE A 319 8.65 -4.84 9.17
N ILE A 320 8.43 -3.90 10.08
CA ILE A 320 7.93 -2.56 9.82
C ILE A 320 9.15 -1.66 9.76
N GLY A 321 9.59 -1.32 8.54
CA GLY A 321 10.72 -0.41 8.32
C GLY A 321 10.26 1.03 8.31
N VAL A 322 10.98 1.93 8.97
CA VAL A 322 10.71 3.38 8.94
C VAL A 322 12.00 4.11 8.62
N ALA A 323 12.05 4.76 7.44
CA ALA A 323 13.25 5.42 6.94
C ALA A 323 13.40 6.88 7.40
N ARG A 324 12.33 7.52 7.88
CA ARG A 324 12.37 8.90 8.38
C ARG A 324 11.67 9.07 9.72
N THR A 325 10.36 9.29 9.74
CA THR A 325 9.62 9.63 10.96
C THR A 325 8.65 8.53 11.35
N PHE A 326 8.67 8.11 12.62
CA PHE A 326 7.64 7.27 13.23
C PHE A 326 6.85 8.09 14.25
N THR A 327 5.56 8.31 13.99
CA THR A 327 4.63 8.98 14.90
C THR A 327 3.74 7.94 15.58
N PRO A 328 3.99 7.61 16.87
CA PRO A 328 3.25 6.57 17.57
C PRO A 328 1.82 7.00 17.96
N SER A 329 0.96 6.01 18.26
CA SER A 329 -0.36 6.26 18.84
C SER A 329 -0.23 6.65 20.31
N THR A 330 -1.10 7.57 20.75
CA THR A 330 -1.33 7.86 22.17
C THR A 330 -2.31 6.88 22.82
N HIS A 331 -2.99 6.05 22.02
CA HIS A 331 -3.88 4.99 22.46
C HIS A 331 -3.13 3.66 22.65
N THR A 332 -3.83 2.66 23.20
CA THR A 332 -3.27 1.31 23.37
C THR A 332 -2.76 0.75 22.04
N THR A 333 -1.48 0.37 22.03
CA THR A 333 -0.81 -0.26 20.90
C THR A 333 -0.24 -1.62 21.32
N THR A 334 -0.57 -2.66 20.58
CA THR A 334 -0.01 -4.01 20.78
C THR A 334 1.21 -4.19 19.90
N TYR A 335 2.36 -4.42 20.53
CA TYR A 335 3.63 -4.66 19.86
C TYR A 335 4.02 -6.14 19.79
N THR A 336 3.36 -7.03 20.55
CA THR A 336 3.75 -8.44 20.68
C THR A 336 3.92 -9.14 19.34
N GLY A 337 5.10 -9.72 19.11
CA GLY A 337 5.43 -10.42 17.86
C GLY A 337 5.94 -9.53 16.73
N SER A 338 5.87 -8.20 16.84
CA SER A 338 6.26 -7.28 15.77
C SER A 338 7.74 -6.92 15.79
N THR A 339 8.24 -6.42 14.67
CA THR A 339 9.60 -5.87 14.55
C THR A 339 9.55 -4.48 13.95
N LEU A 340 10.03 -3.48 14.68
CA LEU A 340 10.22 -2.14 14.15
C LEU A 340 11.69 -1.93 13.81
N ASN A 341 11.97 -1.51 12.58
CA ASN A 341 13.32 -1.24 12.08
C ASN A 341 13.47 0.24 11.71
N PHE A 342 14.37 0.94 12.38
CA PHE A 342 14.78 2.29 11.97
C PHE A 342 15.91 2.16 10.95
N ASN A 343 15.58 2.37 9.67
CA ASN A 343 16.42 2.06 8.51
C ASN A 343 16.66 3.26 7.58
N GLY A 344 16.64 4.46 8.14
CA GLY A 344 16.87 5.71 7.39
C GLY A 344 18.30 5.93 6.93
N ASN A 345 18.46 6.98 6.11
CA ASN A 345 19.77 7.51 5.68
C ASN A 345 20.15 8.81 6.41
N SER A 346 19.29 9.30 7.30
CA SER A 346 19.52 10.46 8.17
C SER A 346 19.34 10.04 9.61
N LYS A 347 19.92 10.77 10.56
CA LYS A 347 19.76 10.47 11.98
C LYS A 347 18.27 10.45 12.36
N GLN A 348 17.80 9.37 12.97
CA GLN A 348 16.39 9.19 13.34
C GLN A 348 16.12 9.35 14.83
N ASN A 349 14.92 9.82 15.16
CA ASN A 349 14.41 9.83 16.52
C ASN A 349 13.65 8.53 16.77
N ILE A 350 14.03 7.82 17.83
CA ILE A 350 13.34 6.62 18.32
C ILE A 350 12.44 7.07 19.48
N PRO A 351 11.11 7.01 19.34
CA PRO A 351 10.21 7.41 20.42
C PRO A 351 10.37 6.54 21.67
N ALA A 352 10.20 7.15 22.84
CA ALA A 352 10.12 6.48 24.13
C ALA A 352 8.84 5.64 24.26
N LEU A 353 8.92 4.35 23.90
CA LEU A 353 7.82 3.39 23.99
C LEU A 353 8.32 1.97 24.22
N SER A 354 7.38 1.03 24.37
CA SER A 354 7.69 -0.39 24.50
C SER A 354 7.67 -1.09 23.14
N TYR A 355 8.81 -1.61 22.71
CA TYR A 355 8.99 -2.39 21.49
C TYR A 355 8.96 -3.90 21.82
N TYR A 356 8.53 -4.73 20.86
CA TYR A 356 8.75 -6.17 20.95
C TYR A 356 10.14 -6.54 20.44
N ASN A 357 10.37 -6.43 19.13
CA ASN A 357 11.70 -6.38 18.56
C ASN A 357 12.02 -4.96 18.08
N LEU A 358 13.23 -4.49 18.37
CA LEU A 358 13.78 -3.26 17.84
C LEU A 358 15.02 -3.59 17.01
N GLN A 359 15.02 -3.14 15.75
CA GLN A 359 16.16 -3.24 14.84
C GLN A 359 16.65 -1.86 14.46
N ILE A 360 17.96 -1.70 14.36
CA ILE A 360 18.58 -0.48 13.83
C ILE A 360 19.43 -0.87 12.63
N SER A 361 19.10 -0.29 11.49
CA SER A 361 19.78 -0.49 10.20
C SER A 361 20.05 0.86 9.53
N ASN A 362 20.47 1.85 10.32
CA ASN A 362 20.62 3.25 9.89
C ASN A 362 22.04 3.72 10.15
N ASN A 363 22.88 3.78 9.12
CA ASN A 363 24.28 4.19 9.26
C ASN A 363 24.47 5.62 9.78
N ALA A 364 23.48 6.51 9.60
CA ALA A 364 23.52 7.87 10.17
C ALA A 364 23.18 7.91 11.67
N GLY A 365 22.77 6.77 12.24
CA GLY A 365 22.48 6.58 13.65
C GLY A 365 21.08 7.02 14.06
N ALA A 366 20.81 6.90 15.35
CA ALA A 366 19.53 7.24 15.95
C ALA A 366 19.70 7.76 17.39
N SER A 367 18.64 8.34 17.96
CA SER A 367 18.60 8.72 19.37
C SER A 367 17.26 8.38 19.97
N ILE A 368 17.28 7.82 21.18
CA ILE A 368 16.05 7.75 21.99
C ILE A 368 15.64 9.18 22.33
N VAL A 369 14.34 9.49 22.24
CA VAL A 369 13.84 10.83 22.57
C VAL A 369 12.59 10.77 23.45
N ASN A 370 12.43 11.81 24.26
CA ASN A 370 11.25 12.07 25.09
C ASN A 370 10.97 10.98 26.15
N GLY A 371 12.02 10.35 26.70
CA GLY A 371 11.92 9.43 27.83
C GLY A 371 12.47 8.02 27.57
N ALA A 372 12.09 7.06 28.40
CA ALA A 372 12.62 5.70 28.38
C ALA A 372 11.94 4.81 27.31
N ALA A 373 12.75 4.07 26.56
CA ALA A 373 12.32 3.00 25.66
C ALA A 373 12.61 1.62 26.25
N THR A 374 11.73 0.65 25.98
CA THR A 374 11.95 -0.76 26.37
C THR A 374 11.87 -1.71 25.18
N VAL A 375 12.63 -2.81 25.22
CA VAL A 375 12.59 -3.87 24.21
C VAL A 375 12.31 -5.20 24.91
N SER A 376 11.14 -5.76 24.67
CA SER A 376 10.64 -6.92 25.40
C SER A 376 11.08 -8.28 24.85
N ASN A 377 11.60 -8.34 23.63
CA ASN A 377 12.13 -9.57 23.05
C ASN A 377 13.57 -9.43 22.56
N LYS A 378 13.83 -8.67 21.48
CA LYS A 378 15.16 -8.61 20.88
C LYS A 378 15.56 -7.22 20.38
N LEU A 379 16.74 -6.76 20.78
CA LEU A 379 17.46 -5.63 20.19
C LEU A 379 18.49 -6.16 19.20
N SER A 380 18.41 -5.74 17.94
CA SER A 380 19.38 -6.10 16.90
C SER A 380 20.01 -4.84 16.30
N LEU A 381 21.34 -4.77 16.35
CA LEU A 381 22.14 -3.64 15.93
C LEU A 381 22.85 -3.98 14.62
N PHE A 382 22.20 -3.74 13.48
CA PHE A 382 22.79 -4.07 12.17
C PHE A 382 23.73 -2.98 11.68
N SER A 383 23.32 -1.71 11.78
CA SER A 383 24.15 -0.55 11.48
C SER A 383 23.64 0.70 12.20
N GLY A 384 24.56 1.60 12.57
CA GLY A 384 24.23 2.85 13.23
C GLY A 384 24.41 2.85 14.73
N VAL A 385 24.74 4.02 15.27
CA VAL A 385 24.89 4.27 16.71
C VAL A 385 23.56 4.78 17.28
N ILE A 386 23.08 4.19 18.37
CA ILE A 386 21.96 4.74 19.16
C ILE A 386 22.54 5.60 20.28
N SER A 387 22.17 6.88 20.36
CA SER A 387 22.47 7.71 21.52
C SER A 387 21.41 7.50 22.62
N THR A 388 21.86 7.29 23.85
CA THR A 388 21.03 7.20 25.07
C THR A 388 21.59 8.07 26.18
N ASP A 389 20.75 8.42 27.16
CA ASP A 389 21.15 9.09 28.39
C ASP A 389 20.26 8.63 29.57
N ASN A 390 20.38 9.27 30.74
CA ASN A 390 19.62 8.90 31.94
C ASN A 390 18.10 9.15 31.82
N LEU A 391 17.69 10.13 31.00
CA LEU A 391 16.29 10.44 30.70
C LEU A 391 15.80 9.63 29.48
N ASN A 392 16.58 9.65 28.41
CA ASN A 392 16.35 8.97 27.14
C ASN A 392 17.03 7.60 27.13
N SER A 393 16.58 6.72 28.02
CA SER A 393 17.23 5.43 28.29
C SER A 393 16.67 4.29 27.42
N LEU A 394 17.47 3.24 27.25
CA LEU A 394 17.07 2.02 26.56
C LEU A 394 17.22 0.80 27.49
N THR A 395 16.14 0.06 27.71
CA THR A 395 16.14 -1.15 28.54
C THR A 395 15.68 -2.36 27.76
N VAL A 396 16.50 -3.42 27.72
CA VAL A 396 16.11 -4.73 27.16
C VAL A 396 15.61 -5.60 28.30
N THR A 397 14.32 -5.92 28.30
CA THR A 397 13.64 -6.60 29.41
C THR A 397 13.58 -8.13 29.25
N ASN A 398 13.84 -8.65 28.05
CA ASN A 398 14.09 -10.08 27.87
C ASN A 398 15.41 -10.46 28.59
N PRO A 399 15.35 -11.31 29.62
CA PRO A 399 16.54 -11.63 30.41
C PRO A 399 17.56 -12.51 29.68
N SER A 400 17.18 -13.12 28.55
CA SER A 400 18.03 -14.04 27.80
C SER A 400 19.33 -13.37 27.34
N ALA A 401 20.46 -14.10 27.39
CA ALA A 401 21.76 -13.56 26.99
C ALA A 401 21.79 -13.10 25.52
N ASN A 402 21.04 -13.77 24.64
CA ASN A 402 20.90 -13.46 23.22
C ASN A 402 19.83 -12.40 22.88
N ALA A 403 19.25 -11.72 23.87
CA ALA A 403 18.27 -10.65 23.65
C ALA A 403 18.88 -9.40 23.00
N VAL A 404 20.21 -9.26 23.02
CA VAL A 404 20.96 -8.21 22.33
C VAL A 404 21.94 -8.89 21.36
N THR A 405 21.95 -8.45 20.11
CA THR A 405 22.77 -9.07 19.05
C THR A 405 23.38 -8.03 18.11
N TYR A 406 24.48 -8.42 17.46
CA TYR A 406 25.16 -7.71 16.35
C TYR A 406 25.91 -6.42 16.68
N GLY A 407 26.18 -6.11 17.95
CA GLY A 407 27.04 -4.98 18.32
C GLY A 407 28.44 -5.06 17.71
N ASN A 408 28.91 -3.95 17.13
CA ASN A 408 30.23 -3.81 16.49
C ASN A 408 30.62 -2.32 16.34
N SER A 409 31.80 -2.03 15.76
CA SER A 409 32.33 -0.67 15.57
C SER A 409 31.43 0.27 14.74
N SER A 410 30.56 -0.27 13.87
CA SER A 410 29.58 0.47 13.09
C SER A 410 28.17 0.47 13.68
N SER A 411 27.92 -0.30 14.75
CA SER A 411 26.60 -0.36 15.39
C SER A 411 26.65 -0.69 16.88
N TYR A 412 26.38 0.30 17.72
CA TYR A 412 26.47 0.19 19.17
C TYR A 412 25.64 1.29 19.88
N ILE A 413 25.59 1.26 21.20
CA ILE A 413 24.92 2.26 22.04
C ILE A 413 25.95 3.28 22.57
N ALA A 414 25.79 4.55 22.21
CA ALA A 414 26.55 5.64 22.80
C ALA A 414 25.78 6.21 24.00
N GLY A 415 26.05 5.67 25.18
CA GLY A 415 25.36 5.98 26.43
C GLY A 415 25.01 4.72 27.23
N PRO A 416 24.21 4.85 28.31
CA PRO A 416 23.80 3.72 29.13
C PRO A 416 22.87 2.77 28.37
N LEU A 417 23.14 1.46 28.49
CA LEU A 417 22.23 0.38 28.10
C LEU A 417 21.88 -0.48 29.32
N SER A 418 20.59 -0.61 29.60
CA SER A 418 20.08 -1.49 30.66
C SER A 418 19.66 -2.84 30.09
N ARG A 419 20.05 -3.93 30.76
CA ARG A 419 19.64 -5.29 30.41
C ARG A 419 19.15 -6.05 31.65
N HIS A 420 18.04 -6.76 31.49
CA HIS A 420 17.61 -7.76 32.47
C HIS A 420 18.50 -9.01 32.41
N MET A 421 18.64 -9.66 33.55
CA MET A 421 19.27 -10.97 33.71
C MET A 421 18.28 -11.92 34.40
N PRO A 422 18.27 -13.21 34.04
CA PRO A 422 17.33 -14.18 34.60
C PRO A 422 17.50 -14.29 36.11
N ALA A 423 16.43 -14.59 36.82
CA ALA A 423 16.50 -14.97 38.22
C ALA A 423 17.17 -16.35 38.37
N LYS A 424 17.79 -16.60 39.52
CA LYS A 424 18.36 -17.89 39.93
C LYS A 424 19.44 -18.43 38.99
N LEU A 425 20.23 -17.56 38.37
CA LEU A 425 21.43 -17.99 37.68
C LEU A 425 22.49 -18.43 38.69
N SER A 426 23.19 -19.50 38.36
CA SER A 426 24.30 -20.02 39.15
C SER A 426 25.53 -20.14 38.25
N SER A 427 26.47 -19.21 38.40
CA SER A 427 27.74 -19.19 37.65
C SER A 427 27.60 -19.36 36.13
N SER A 428 26.57 -18.77 35.51
CA SER A 428 26.30 -18.98 34.08
C SER A 428 27.41 -18.42 33.20
N PHE A 429 27.91 -19.23 32.27
CA PHE A 429 28.90 -18.83 31.26
C PHE A 429 28.29 -18.15 30.04
N ASP A 430 26.96 -17.99 29.99
CA ASP A 430 26.32 -17.22 28.94
C ASP A 430 26.87 -15.78 28.92
N ARG A 431 26.92 -15.21 27.71
CA ARG A 431 27.51 -13.88 27.48
C ARG A 431 26.44 -12.81 27.43
N TRP A 432 26.32 -12.01 28.49
CA TRP A 432 25.55 -10.77 28.45
C TRP A 432 26.40 -9.66 27.86
N VAL A 433 26.38 -9.54 26.52
CA VAL A 433 27.02 -8.47 25.75
C VAL A 433 26.31 -7.12 25.92
N PHE A 434 27.03 -6.11 26.37
CA PHE A 434 26.64 -4.71 26.35
C PHE A 434 27.39 -4.04 25.21
N PRO A 435 26.74 -3.86 24.04
CA PRO A 435 27.40 -3.23 22.92
C PRO A 435 27.38 -1.71 23.10
N VAL A 436 28.19 -1.20 24.03
CA VAL A 436 28.28 0.21 24.38
C VAL A 436 29.53 0.85 23.79
N GLY A 437 29.58 2.17 23.81
CA GLY A 437 30.71 2.95 23.33
C GLY A 437 30.56 4.43 23.65
N ASN A 438 31.43 5.26 23.08
CA ASN A 438 31.27 6.72 23.09
C ASN A 438 30.76 7.23 21.72
N SER A 439 30.71 8.53 21.50
CA SER A 439 30.23 9.11 20.23
C SER A 439 31.03 8.70 18.99
N SER A 440 32.21 8.07 19.14
CA SER A 440 33.11 7.77 18.02
C SER A 440 33.65 6.34 17.98
N ASN A 441 33.56 5.60 19.09
CA ASN A 441 34.19 4.29 19.20
C ASN A 441 33.33 3.33 20.01
N TYR A 442 33.37 2.08 19.57
CA TYR A 442 32.77 0.93 20.23
C TYR A 442 33.71 0.34 21.28
N TYR A 443 33.17 0.03 22.45
CA TYR A 443 33.90 -0.55 23.58
C TYR A 443 33.04 -1.64 24.22
N GLU A 444 33.11 -2.86 23.66
CA GLU A 444 32.33 -4.01 24.13
C GLU A 444 32.57 -4.21 25.62
N CYS A 445 31.49 -4.47 26.36
CA CYS A 445 31.56 -4.97 27.73
C CYS A 445 30.69 -6.23 27.81
N VAL A 446 31.21 -7.30 28.40
CA VAL A 446 30.52 -8.59 28.48
C VAL A 446 30.56 -9.10 29.90
N PHE A 447 29.39 -9.46 30.43
CA PHE A 447 29.31 -10.19 31.70
C PHE A 447 29.17 -11.69 31.43
N SER A 448 29.91 -12.48 32.21
CA SER A 448 29.91 -13.94 32.21
C SER A 448 30.12 -14.45 33.65
N LYS A 449 30.01 -15.76 33.87
CA LYS A 449 29.99 -16.39 35.21
C LYS A 449 28.96 -15.76 36.16
N VAL A 450 27.88 -15.21 35.61
CA VAL A 450 26.91 -14.44 36.36
C VAL A 450 26.10 -15.35 37.29
N SER A 451 25.99 -14.96 38.55
CA SER A 451 25.02 -15.52 39.50
C SER A 451 24.00 -14.45 39.90
N THR A 452 22.72 -14.83 39.99
CA THR A 452 21.64 -13.89 40.33
C THR A 452 20.77 -14.42 41.47
N GLY A 453 20.11 -13.49 42.17
CA GLY A 453 19.18 -13.80 43.25
C GLY A 453 17.85 -14.41 42.78
N THR A 454 16.87 -14.46 43.68
CA THR A 454 15.55 -15.05 43.41
C THR A 454 14.67 -14.23 42.48
N ALA A 455 14.97 -12.94 42.28
CA ALA A 455 14.29 -12.03 41.36
C ALA A 455 15.16 -11.72 40.14
N ILE A 456 14.53 -11.24 39.07
CA ILE A 456 15.23 -10.69 37.88
C ILE A 456 16.13 -9.55 38.34
N ALA A 457 17.38 -9.58 37.90
CA ALA A 457 18.32 -8.49 38.14
C ALA A 457 18.44 -7.59 36.90
N VAL A 458 18.89 -6.35 37.10
CA VAL A 458 19.14 -5.39 36.02
C VAL A 458 20.58 -4.92 36.12
N ALA A 459 21.29 -4.96 35.00
CA ALA A 459 22.59 -4.34 34.85
C ALA A 459 22.50 -3.23 33.81
N THR A 460 22.92 -2.03 34.20
CA THR A 460 23.09 -0.88 33.32
C THR A 460 24.58 -0.66 33.12
N VAL A 461 25.02 -0.61 31.88
CA VAL A 461 26.42 -0.38 31.53
C VAL A 461 26.51 0.83 30.61
N GLU A 462 27.47 1.70 30.91
CA GLU A 462 27.84 2.87 30.12
C GLU A 462 29.36 2.92 29.99
N TYR A 463 29.88 3.25 28.81
CA TYR A 463 31.29 3.57 28.68
C TYR A 463 31.52 5.06 28.98
N THR A 464 32.23 5.35 30.06
CA THR A 464 32.63 6.70 30.48
C THR A 464 34.16 6.74 30.51
N ALA A 465 34.77 7.18 29.42
CA ALA A 465 36.22 7.09 29.23
C ALA A 465 37.01 7.58 30.47
N PRO A 466 37.99 6.79 30.97
CA PRO A 466 38.51 5.53 30.43
C PRO A 466 37.88 4.24 31.03
N TYR A 467 36.72 4.32 31.70
CA TYR A 467 36.13 3.19 32.45
C TYR A 467 34.72 2.83 31.98
N TRP A 468 34.23 1.66 32.39
CA TRP A 468 32.83 1.27 32.25
C TRP A 468 32.13 1.53 33.57
N LYS A 469 31.15 2.43 33.55
CA LYS A 469 30.26 2.65 34.68
C LYS A 469 29.20 1.55 34.65
N THR A 470 29.03 0.88 35.77
CA THR A 470 28.00 -0.16 35.93
C THR A 470 27.08 0.18 37.08
N GLN A 471 25.78 -0.03 36.89
CA GLN A 471 24.78 0.07 37.95
C GLN A 471 24.00 -1.24 37.99
N LEU A 472 23.92 -1.84 39.17
CA LEU A 472 23.25 -3.11 39.40
C LEU A 472 22.01 -2.89 40.25
N SER A 473 20.91 -3.52 39.87
CA SER A 473 19.69 -3.60 40.67
C SER A 473 19.32 -5.08 40.86
N GLY A 474 19.05 -5.47 42.10
CA GLY A 474 18.96 -6.88 42.50
C GLY A 474 20.32 -7.50 42.82
N VAL A 475 20.33 -8.81 43.06
CA VAL A 475 21.57 -9.55 43.37
C VAL A 475 22.23 -9.99 42.07
N VAL A 476 23.44 -9.50 41.82
CA VAL A 476 24.33 -9.91 40.73
C VAL A 476 25.72 -10.14 41.32
N SER A 477 26.25 -11.35 41.22
CA SER A 477 27.54 -11.73 41.83
C SER A 477 28.30 -12.76 40.99
N GLY A 478 29.55 -13.03 41.36
CA GLY A 478 30.43 -13.99 40.66
C GLY A 478 30.84 -13.56 39.24
N VAL A 479 30.54 -12.33 38.85
CA VAL A 479 30.71 -11.83 37.49
C VAL A 479 32.17 -11.81 37.08
N SER A 480 32.47 -12.43 35.95
CA SER A 480 33.68 -12.18 35.17
C SER A 480 33.35 -11.21 34.03
N VAL A 481 34.18 -10.19 33.85
CA VAL A 481 33.95 -9.11 32.89
C VAL A 481 34.95 -9.23 31.76
N SER A 482 34.51 -9.12 30.50
CA SER A 482 35.42 -8.97 29.35
C SER A 482 35.16 -7.64 28.67
N VAL A 483 36.22 -6.93 28.29
CA VAL A 483 36.13 -5.61 27.66
C VAL A 483 37.05 -5.48 26.46
N SER A 484 36.66 -4.66 25.48
CA SER A 484 37.55 -4.25 24.38
C SER A 484 38.15 -2.87 24.64
N LEU A 485 39.44 -2.72 24.33
CA LEU A 485 40.18 -1.45 24.41
C LEU A 485 40.60 -0.96 23.03
N PRO A 486 40.81 0.37 22.86
CA PRO A 486 41.27 0.93 21.59
C PRO A 486 42.74 0.63 21.31
N ASN A 487 43.53 0.37 22.36
CA ASN A 487 44.95 0.02 22.28
C ASN A 487 45.21 -1.30 23.01
N ALA A 488 46.26 -2.02 22.57
CA ALA A 488 46.66 -3.26 23.20
C ALA A 488 46.97 -3.07 24.70
N PRO A 489 46.34 -3.85 25.58
CA PRO A 489 46.69 -3.82 26.99
C PRO A 489 48.14 -4.29 27.19
N SER A 490 48.81 -3.79 28.22
CA SER A 490 50.10 -4.35 28.64
C SER A 490 49.91 -5.79 29.13
N SER A 491 50.98 -6.60 29.10
CA SER A 491 50.96 -7.97 29.62
C SER A 491 50.62 -8.09 31.11
N SER A 492 50.66 -6.98 31.85
CA SER A 492 50.30 -6.87 33.28
C SER A 492 48.93 -6.24 33.52
N SER A 493 48.16 -5.94 32.47
CA SER A 493 46.84 -5.34 32.63
C SER A 493 45.86 -6.33 33.25
N ALA A 494 45.09 -5.86 34.23
CA ALA A 494 44.02 -6.61 34.88
C ALA A 494 42.76 -5.76 34.91
N ILE A 495 41.60 -6.41 34.98
CA ILE A 495 40.33 -5.72 35.16
C ILE A 495 40.09 -5.59 36.66
N GLY A 496 39.77 -4.38 37.10
CA GLY A 496 39.39 -4.11 38.48
C GLY A 496 38.13 -3.28 38.57
N TRP A 497 37.48 -3.31 39.72
CA TRP A 497 36.32 -2.48 40.03
C TRP A 497 36.55 -1.66 41.29
N THR A 498 35.85 -0.53 41.38
CA THR A 498 35.79 0.37 42.53
C THR A 498 34.39 0.98 42.61
N GLU A 499 33.89 1.24 43.82
CA GLU A 499 32.60 1.91 44.05
C GLU A 499 32.67 3.44 43.84
N SER A 500 33.87 4.01 43.96
CA SER A 500 34.12 5.44 43.82
C SER A 500 35.20 5.71 42.77
N ASN A 501 35.02 6.80 42.02
CA ASN A 501 36.03 7.23 41.05
C ASN A 501 37.35 7.57 41.76
N GLY A 502 38.44 6.91 41.38
CA GLY A 502 39.74 7.02 42.05
C GLY A 502 39.90 6.18 43.33
N GLY A 503 38.94 5.33 43.69
CA GLY A 503 39.03 4.39 44.82
C GLY A 503 39.96 3.20 44.56
N ALA A 504 40.15 2.36 45.59
CA ALA A 504 40.97 1.16 45.49
C ALA A 504 40.36 0.15 44.51
N LEU A 505 41.20 -0.42 43.64
CA LEU A 505 40.77 -1.40 42.66
C LEU A 505 40.78 -2.82 43.26
N HIS A 506 39.65 -3.49 43.14
CA HIS A 506 39.50 -4.91 43.44
C HIS A 506 39.56 -5.70 42.14
N ALA A 507 40.45 -6.68 42.03
CA ALA A 507 40.56 -7.50 40.81
C ALA A 507 39.25 -8.26 40.53
N ILE A 508 38.82 -8.24 39.27
CA ILE A 508 37.72 -9.07 38.76
C ILE A 508 38.26 -9.95 37.65
N GLY A 509 37.94 -11.25 37.70
CA GLY A 509 38.32 -12.18 36.63
C GLY A 509 37.75 -11.75 35.28
N GLY A 510 38.37 -12.18 34.18
CA GLY A 510 37.98 -11.70 32.87
C GLY A 510 39.07 -11.75 31.82
N THR A 511 38.78 -11.15 30.66
CA THR A 511 39.75 -10.97 29.56
C THR A 511 39.71 -9.53 29.08
N VAL A 512 40.87 -8.91 28.89
CA VAL A 512 41.01 -7.64 28.17
C VAL A 512 41.50 -7.98 26.77
N ASP A 513 40.76 -7.58 25.75
CA ASP A 513 41.14 -7.82 24.35
C ASP A 513 41.25 -6.49 23.59
N VAL A 514 41.99 -6.51 22.49
CA VAL A 514 41.92 -5.47 21.47
C VAL A 514 40.68 -5.70 20.61
N ASP A 515 40.09 -4.64 20.07
CA ASP A 515 39.06 -4.78 19.04
C ASP A 515 39.69 -5.30 17.72
N ALA A 516 40.10 -6.58 17.71
CA ALA A 516 40.73 -7.25 16.57
C ALA A 516 39.73 -7.63 15.46
N LYS A 517 38.56 -6.99 15.40
CA LYS A 517 37.56 -7.19 14.34
C LYS A 517 37.46 -6.02 13.37
N SER A 518 38.56 -5.32 13.16
CA SER A 518 38.73 -4.41 12.01
C SER A 518 39.70 -5.00 10.98
N ILE A 519 39.14 -5.73 10.01
CA ILE A 519 39.56 -5.69 8.61
C ILE A 519 38.29 -5.52 7.77
#